data_AF-A0A1G2CHV9-F1
#
_entry.id   AF-A0A1G2CHV9-F1
#
_cell.length_a   1.000
_cell.length_b   1.000
_cell.length_c   1.000
_cell.angle_alpha   90.00
_cell.angle_beta   90.00
_cell.angle_gamma   90.00
#
_symmetry.space_group_name_H-M   'P 1'
#
loop_
_entity.id
_entity.type
_entity.pdbx_description
1 polymer ?
#
loop_
_entity_poly.entity_id
_entity_poly.type
_entity_poly.pdbx_seq_one_letter_code
_entity_poly.pdbx_strand_id
1 'polypeptide(L)' 'MYYVYILQSNRTKKYYVGYTHDLETRLRYHNSGRTVSFKKHIPLEIVRVEEYPLYEEARRREREIKRYKSGEAFKRLLNS' A
#
# COMPACT_ATOMS: atom_id res chain seq x y z
N MET A 1 4.62 -13.83 8.84
CA MET A 1 4.46 -13.35 7.46
C MET A 1 4.24 -11.85 7.48
N TYR A 2 4.81 -11.12 6.53
CA TYR A 2 4.62 -9.69 6.33
C TYR A 2 4.06 -9.46 4.94
N TYR A 3 3.16 -8.50 4.82
CA TYR A 3 2.46 -8.15 3.60
C TYR A 3 2.86 -6.74 3.21
N VAL A 4 3.51 -6.59 2.06
CA VAL A 4 3.71 -5.29 1.42
C VAL A 4 2.51 -5.03 0.55
N TYR A 5 1.86 -3.89 0.72
CA TYR A 5 0.62 -3.57 0.05
C TYR A 5 0.68 -2.21 -0.63
N ILE A 6 -0.05 -2.11 -1.74
CA ILE A 6 -0.27 -0.87 -2.47
C ILE A 6 -1.78 -0.61 -2.48
N LEU A 7 -2.18 0.44 -1.79
CA LEU A 7 -3.56 0.92 -1.82
C LEU A 7 -3.68 2.05 -2.83
N GLN A 8 -4.82 2.14 -3.50
CA GLN A 8 -5.19 3.31 -4.29
C GLN A 8 -6.46 3.91 -3.73
N SER A 9 -6.45 5.23 -3.57
CA SER A 9 -7.68 5.97 -3.31
C SER A 9 -8.48 6.08 -4.60
N ASN A 10 -9.73 5.59 -4.61
CA ASN A 10 -10.57 5.75 -5.79
C ASN A 10 -10.91 7.23 -6.06
N ARG A 11 -11.00 8.03 -4.98
CA ARG A 11 -11.26 9.48 -5.05
C ARG A 11 -10.09 10.27 -5.59
N THR A 12 -8.91 10.17 -4.96
CA THR A 12 -7.79 11.06 -5.30
C THR A 12 -6.81 10.42 -6.28
N LYS A 13 -7.04 9.16 -6.69
CA LYS A 13 -6.13 8.34 -7.51
C LYS A 13 -4.69 8.28 -6.98
N LYS A 14 -4.53 8.56 -5.67
CA LYS A 14 -3.24 8.52 -4.98
C LYS A 14 -2.94 7.11 -4.55
N TYR A 15 -1.69 6.73 -4.70
CA TYR A 15 -1.18 5.43 -4.25
C TYR A 15 -0.53 5.56 -2.88
N TYR A 16 -0.77 4.56 -2.04
CA TYR A 16 -0.19 4.44 -0.70
C TYR A 16 0.51 3.09 -0.61
N VAL A 17 1.80 3.13 -0.32
CA VAL A 17 2.62 1.94 -0.19
C VAL A 17 3.00 1.79 1.28
N GLY A 18 2.80 0.60 1.81
CA GLY A 18 3.20 0.26 3.16
C GLY A 18 3.38 -1.24 3.30
N TYR A 19 3.80 -1.66 4.49
CA TYR A 19 3.81 -3.06 4.86
C TYR A 19 3.17 -3.24 6.23
N THR A 20 2.65 -4.43 6.48
CA THR A 20 2.00 -4.81 7.75
C THR A 20 2.11 -6.32 7.94
N HIS A 21 2.02 -6.80 9.18
CA HIS A 21 1.84 -8.22 9.44
C HIS A 21 0.37 -8.66 9.30
N ASP A 22 -0.56 -7.69 9.36
CA ASP A 22 -2.00 -7.92 9.25
C ASP A 22 -2.63 -6.91 8.28
N LEU A 23 -2.95 -7.38 7.07
CA LEU A 23 -3.45 -6.53 5.98
C LEU A 23 -4.90 -6.12 6.19
N GLU A 24 -5.73 -7.05 6.65
CA GLU A 24 -7.17 -6.84 6.84
C GLU A 24 -7.43 -5.78 7.91
N THR A 25 -6.82 -5.93 9.09
CA THR A 25 -6.98 -4.96 10.18
C THR A 25 -6.47 -3.58 9.76
N ARG A 26 -5.36 -3.53 9.01
CA ARG A 26 -4.79 -2.28 8.48
C ARG A 26 -5.73 -1.61 7.48
N LEU A 27 -6.33 -2.37 6.56
CA LEU A 27 -7.27 -1.86 5.58
C LEU A 27 -8.55 -1.35 6.25
N ARG A 28 -9.13 -2.14 7.17
CA ARG A 28 -10.30 -1.71 7.97
C ARG A 28 -9.99 -0.45 8.75
N TYR A 29 -8.79 -0.34 9.34
CA TYR A 29 -8.38 0.85 10.07
C TYR A 29 -8.33 2.09 9.17
N HIS A 30 -7.73 1.99 7.99
CA HIS A 30 -7.68 3.10 7.04
C HIS A 30 -9.06 3.48 6.49
N ASN A 31 -9.89 2.49 6.17
CA ASN A 31 -11.27 2.69 5.70
C ASN A 31 -12.26 3.08 6.82
N SER A 32 -11.89 2.91 8.09
CA SER A 32 -12.72 3.37 9.23
C SER A 32 -12.79 4.90 9.34
N GLY A 33 -11.96 5.63 8.61
CA GLY A 33 -11.94 7.08 8.65
C GLY A 33 -11.52 7.66 9.99
N ARG A 34 -10.91 6.88 10.89
CA ARG A 34 -10.42 7.38 12.19
C ARG A 34 -9.36 8.47 12.04
N THR A 35 -8.59 8.45 10.94
CA THR A 35 -7.61 9.49 10.64
C THR A 35 -8.20 10.53 9.69
N VAL A 36 -8.30 11.78 10.16
CA VAL A 36 -8.84 12.92 9.39
C VAL A 36 -8.16 13.06 8.02
N SER A 37 -6.85 12.83 7.98
CA SER A 37 -6.05 12.84 6.74
C SER A 37 -6.42 11.73 5.76
N PHE A 38 -6.86 10.56 6.22
CA PHE A 38 -7.28 9.44 5.36
C PHE A 38 -8.75 9.52 4.97
N LYS A 39 -9.64 10.20 5.74
CA LYS A 39 -11.06 10.37 5.38
C LYS A 39 -11.28 10.88 3.95
N LYS A 40 -10.45 11.82 3.49
CA LYS A 40 -10.53 12.37 2.13
C LYS A 40 -10.08 11.40 1.03
N HIS A 41 -9.39 10.32 1.40
CA HIS A 41 -8.83 9.32 0.49
C HIS A 41 -9.65 8.02 0.46
N ILE A 42 -10.65 7.86 1.33
CA ILE A 42 -11.57 6.72 1.33
C ILE A 42 -12.55 6.86 0.14
N PRO A 43 -12.91 5.77 -0.56
CA PRO A 43 -12.48 4.40 -0.34
C PRO A 43 -11.05 4.12 -0.83
N LEU A 44 -10.31 3.37 -0.02
CA LEU A 44 -8.99 2.82 -0.38
C LEU A 44 -9.17 1.37 -0.77
N GLU A 45 -8.68 1.04 -1.96
CA GLU A 45 -8.75 -0.29 -2.54
C GLU A 45 -7.33 -0.87 -2.63
N ILE A 46 -7.19 -2.16 -2.35
CA ILE A 46 -5.92 -2.86 -2.53
C ILE A 46 -5.73 -3.08 -4.03
N VAL A 47 -4.68 -2.51 -4.59
CA VAL A 47 -4.30 -2.74 -5.99
C VAL A 47 -3.30 -3.88 -6.09
N ARG A 48 -2.40 -4.00 -5.12
CA ARG A 48 -1.39 -5.06 -5.08
C ARG A 48 -1.05 -5.45 -3.65
N VAL A 49 -0.77 -6.72 -3.45
CA VAL A 49 -0.21 -7.28 -2.22
C VAL A 49 0.93 -8.23 -2.58
N GLU A 50 2.02 -8.17 -1.83
CA GLU A 50 3.16 -9.07 -1.91
C GLU A 50 3.45 -9.64 -0.52
N GLU A 51 3.65 -10.96 -0.45
CA GLU A 51 3.88 -11.69 0.80
C GLU A 51 5.35 -11.97 0.99
N TYR A 52 5.86 -11.72 2.19
CA TYR A 52 7.25 -11.93 2.57
C TYR A 52 7.34 -12.67 3.90
N PRO A 53 8.24 -13.66 4.03
CA PRO A 53 8.41 -14.39 5.29
C PRO A 53 9.08 -13.52 6.37
N LEU A 54 9.99 -12.64 5.96
CA LEU A 54 10.83 -11.83 6.84
C LEU A 54 10.46 -10.33 6.78
N TYR A 55 10.54 -9.68 7.94
CA TYR A 55 10.34 -8.23 8.07
C TYR A 55 11.31 -7.43 7.19
N GLU A 56 12.57 -7.86 7.14
CA GLU A 56 13.63 -7.16 6.42
C GLU A 56 13.38 -7.15 4.91
N GLU A 57 12.93 -8.26 4.36
CA GLU A 57 12.55 -8.39 2.95
C GLU A 57 11.35 -7.49 2.62
N ALA A 58 10.31 -7.51 3.46
CA ALA A 58 9.15 -6.62 3.30
C ALA A 58 9.56 -5.13 3.35
N ARG A 59 10.44 -4.76 4.29
CA ARG A 59 10.95 -3.39 4.43
C ARG A 59 11.86 -3.00 3.27
N ARG A 60 12.65 -3.93 2.73
CA ARG A 60 13.50 -3.67 1.55
C ARG A 60 12.63 -3.42 0.33
N ARG A 61 11.62 -4.25 0.11
CA ARG A 61 10.66 -4.09 -0.98
C ARG A 61 9.87 -2.79 -0.86
N GLU A 62 9.36 -2.47 0.32
CA GLU A 62 8.63 -1.20 0.54
C GLU A 62 9.48 0.02 0.18
N ARG A 63 10.76 0.02 0.59
CA ARG A 63 11.71 1.08 0.24
C ARG A 63 11.98 1.13 -1.26
N GLU A 64 12.15 -0.01 -1.90
CA GLU A 64 12.33 -0.12 -3.35
C GLU A 64 11.14 0.47 -4.12
N ILE A 65 9.92 0.09 -3.74
CA ILE A 65 8.69 0.63 -4.34
C ILE A 65 8.59 2.14 -4.13
N LYS A 66 8.90 2.64 -2.92
CA LYS A 66 8.93 4.09 -2.64
C LYS A 66 9.99 4.83 -3.45
N ARG A 67 11.14 4.19 -3.73
CA ARG A 67 12.21 4.78 -4.57
C ARG A 67 11.77 4.99 -6.02
N TYR A 68 10.82 4.20 -6.51
CA TYR A 68 10.29 4.39 -7.87
C TYR A 68 9.54 5.73 -8.04
N LYS A 69 9.16 6.44 -6.95
CA LYS A 69 8.55 7.78 -6.99
C LYS A 69 7.41 7.94 -8.02
N SER A 70 6.57 6.90 -8.20
CA SER A 70 5.51 6.87 -9.22
C SER A 70 6.00 6.95 -10.68
N GLY A 71 7.27 6.66 -10.94
CA GLY A 71 7.85 6.54 -12.27
C GLY A 71 7.38 5.30 -13.02
N GLU A 72 8.00 5.02 -14.17
CA GLU A 72 7.61 3.91 -15.05
C GLU A 72 7.67 2.54 -14.35
N ALA A 73 8.68 2.31 -13.49
CA ALA A 73 8.79 1.07 -12.71
C ALA A 73 7.59 0.85 -11.79
N PHE A 74 7.07 1.90 -11.15
CA PHE A 74 5.88 1.81 -10.31
C PHE A 74 4.63 1.50 -11.13
N LYS A 75 4.49 2.12 -12.31
CA LYS A 75 3.37 1.84 -13.22
C LYS A 75 3.41 0.41 -13.76
N ARG A 76 4.59 -0.12 -14.06
CA ARG A 76 4.76 -1.53 -14.46
C ARG A 76 4.30 -2.46 -13.35
N LEU A 77 4.70 -2.19 -12.12
CA LEU A 77 4.26 -2.92 -10.92
C LEU A 77 2.72 -2.93 -10.74
N LEU A 78 2.00 -1.92 -11.23
CA LEU A 78 0.55 -1.88 -11.16
C LEU A 78 -0.16 -2.58 -12.34
N ASN A 79 0.51 -2.70 -13.49
CA ASN A 79 -0.05 -3.27 -14.72
C ASN A 79 0.43 -4.71 -15.00
N SER A 80 1.19 -5.33 -14.10
CA SER A 80 1.73 -6.70 -14.21
C SER A 80 1.01 -7.70 -13.32
#